data_AF-A0A2Z6CVW0-F1
#
_entry.id   AF-A0A2Z6CVW0-F1
#
_cell.length_a   1.000
_cell.length_b   1.000
_cell.length_c   1.000
_cell.angle_alpha   90.00
_cell.angle_beta   90.00
_cell.angle_gamma   90.00
#
_symmetry.space_group_name_H-M   'P 1'
#
loop_
_entity.id
_entity.type
_entity.pdbx_description
1 polymer ?
#
loop_
_entity_poly.entity_id
_entity_poly.type
_entity_poly.pdbx_seq_one_letter_code
_entity_poly.pdbx_strand_id
1 'polypeptide(L)'
;MSLFTNLLNLHSGSKPLEDFFTEIVAYFFSIHQDLLIAWLQQNLIISDESYSRITITTQKEHQGLESHTTDSRFDILIELSNGLYTDVIIIESKIGSTDGNNALKRYVDILSSLPNVNQRILLYITRNYDPQKEIKTSASKQKPIVNFHQLRWYQFYSFLAKYGSDTLAQEILTFMRTNQMVDKNQFSSIDLLTMMNFNKTLNFMQATLSETVEVEFRNAFGRVIKGSPSMTQWTWGSRYIIYTFLAPKWNFWCGLGYFSLNSDDLTSYPYIGICLEVSPTFINREKIIKGMKDIINDKPEIWTPRNLTVTPSWSGIVYRKSLQEFLAYEDQSHHIKNFFLESIKELKTVKEQYFNFISKDVSTEESIEEEMGIVGDRLTLI
;
A
#
# COMPACT_ATOMS: atom_id res chain seq x y z
N MET A 1 -5.95 26.66 -5.03
CA MET A 1 -6.42 25.32 -5.44
C MET A 1 -6.52 25.30 -6.95
N SER A 2 -6.06 24.25 -7.64
CA SER A 2 -6.12 24.14 -9.10
C SER A 2 -7.52 23.76 -9.59
N LEU A 3 -7.80 24.03 -10.87
CA LEU A 3 -9.05 23.63 -11.53
C LEU A 3 -9.28 22.12 -11.39
N PHE A 4 -8.24 21.33 -11.62
CA PHE A 4 -8.31 19.87 -11.54
C PHE A 4 -8.60 19.35 -10.13
N THR A 5 -8.05 19.98 -9.09
CA THR A 5 -8.41 19.63 -7.71
C THR A 5 -9.89 19.90 -7.44
N ASN A 6 -10.42 21.03 -7.94
CA ASN A 6 -11.84 21.35 -7.78
C ASN A 6 -12.73 20.34 -8.53
N LEU A 7 -12.39 19.97 -9.76
CA LEU A 7 -13.12 18.97 -10.54
C LEU A 7 -13.09 17.59 -9.87
N LEU A 8 -11.93 17.14 -9.39
CA LEU A 8 -11.81 15.87 -8.68
C LEU A 8 -12.67 15.84 -7.40
N ASN A 9 -12.81 16.99 -6.72
CA ASN A 9 -13.64 17.12 -5.52
C ASN A 9 -15.15 17.05 -5.79
N LEU A 10 -15.60 17.14 -7.05
CA LEU A 10 -17.01 16.97 -7.40
C LEU A 10 -17.46 15.49 -7.40
N HIS A 11 -16.55 14.53 -7.33
CA HIS A 11 -16.89 13.12 -7.23
C HIS A 11 -17.48 12.79 -5.85
N SER A 12 -18.71 12.29 -5.82
CA SER A 12 -19.48 12.00 -4.60
C SER A 12 -19.13 10.66 -3.92
N GLY A 13 -17.97 10.07 -4.22
CA GLY A 13 -17.56 8.73 -3.77
C GLY A 13 -16.04 8.60 -3.61
N SER A 14 -15.48 7.41 -3.88
CA SER A 14 -14.03 7.23 -3.93
C SER A 14 -13.45 8.10 -5.04
N LYS A 15 -12.55 9.02 -4.69
CA LYS A 15 -11.90 9.90 -5.68
C LYS A 15 -11.03 9.05 -6.62
N PRO A 16 -11.35 8.96 -7.92
CA PRO A 16 -10.63 8.11 -8.85
C PRO A 16 -9.35 8.83 -9.31
N LEU A 17 -8.42 9.09 -8.39
CA LEU A 17 -7.26 9.94 -8.63
C LEU A 17 -6.43 9.50 -9.84
N GLU A 18 -6.21 8.19 -9.99
CA GLU A 18 -5.44 7.59 -11.08
C GLU A 18 -6.15 7.76 -12.42
N ASP A 19 -7.37 7.25 -12.57
CA ASP A 19 -8.18 7.41 -13.80
C ASP A 19 -8.35 8.88 -14.18
N PHE A 20 -8.66 9.74 -13.21
CA PHE A 20 -8.85 11.18 -13.43
C PHE A 20 -7.59 11.84 -14.00
N PHE A 21 -6.42 11.52 -13.46
CA PHE A 21 -5.17 12.07 -13.96
C PHE A 21 -4.79 11.48 -15.32
N THR A 22 -5.05 10.19 -15.54
CA THR A 22 -4.88 9.51 -16.83
C THR A 22 -5.66 10.20 -17.94
N GLU A 23 -6.93 10.54 -17.71
CA GLU A 23 -7.77 11.28 -18.68
C GLU A 23 -7.18 12.66 -19.01
N ILE A 24 -6.71 13.40 -18.01
CA ILE A 24 -6.10 14.71 -18.20
C ILE A 24 -4.84 14.62 -19.07
N VAL A 25 -3.96 13.66 -18.78
CA VAL A 25 -2.70 13.47 -19.52
C VAL A 25 -2.96 13.02 -20.95
N ALA A 26 -3.90 12.09 -21.15
CA ALA A 26 -4.27 11.64 -22.49
C ALA A 26 -4.89 12.76 -23.33
N TYR A 27 -5.78 13.55 -22.74
CA TYR A 27 -6.35 14.72 -23.42
C TYR A 27 -5.27 15.75 -23.77
N PHE A 28 -4.36 16.07 -22.85
CA PHE A 28 -3.24 16.96 -23.10
C PHE A 28 -2.38 16.51 -24.29
N PHE A 29 -2.00 15.24 -24.34
CA PHE A 29 -1.23 14.71 -25.47
C PHE A 29 -2.02 14.62 -26.78
N SER A 30 -3.36 14.50 -26.71
CA SER A 30 -4.20 14.47 -27.91
C SER A 30 -4.18 15.82 -28.65
N ILE A 31 -4.04 16.92 -27.91
CA ILE A 31 -3.96 18.28 -28.46
C ILE A 31 -2.50 18.75 -28.67
N HIS A 32 -1.54 18.19 -27.92
CA HIS A 32 -0.11 18.49 -28.02
C HIS A 32 0.70 17.24 -28.43
N GLN A 33 0.44 16.76 -29.65
CA GLN A 33 1.06 15.54 -30.17
C GLN A 33 2.58 15.68 -30.36
N ASP A 34 3.07 16.87 -30.66
CA ASP A 34 4.49 17.20 -30.71
C ASP A 34 5.18 16.99 -29.35
N LEU A 35 4.51 17.40 -28.26
CA LEU A 35 5.00 17.18 -26.90
C LEU A 35 4.95 15.69 -26.52
N LEU A 36 3.95 14.93 -26.98
CA LEU A 36 3.94 13.47 -26.80
C LEU A 36 5.18 12.83 -27.43
N ILE A 37 5.43 13.11 -28.71
CA ILE A 37 6.58 12.56 -29.44
C ILE A 37 7.89 12.96 -28.76
N ALA A 38 8.06 14.25 -28.43
CA ALA A 38 9.25 14.74 -27.74
C ALA A 38 9.45 14.07 -26.37
N TRP A 39 8.37 13.81 -25.62
CA TRP A 39 8.45 13.13 -24.34
C TRP A 39 8.87 11.66 -24.49
N LEU A 40 8.28 10.94 -25.45
CA LEU A 40 8.61 9.55 -25.73
C LEU A 40 10.07 9.41 -26.20
N GLN A 41 10.53 10.30 -27.08
CA GLN A 41 11.91 10.33 -27.57
C GLN A 41 12.91 10.68 -26.46
N GLN A 42 12.63 11.69 -25.63
CA GLN A 42 13.51 12.08 -24.52
C GLN A 42 13.74 10.92 -23.54
N ASN A 43 12.75 10.04 -23.37
CA ASN A 43 12.84 8.87 -22.49
C ASN A 43 13.26 7.59 -23.21
N LEU A 44 13.71 7.70 -24.47
CA LEU A 44 14.17 6.58 -25.30
C LEU A 44 13.12 5.47 -25.45
N ILE A 45 11.83 5.83 -25.46
CA ILE A 45 10.72 4.90 -25.64
C ILE A 45 10.51 4.61 -27.13
N ILE A 46 10.68 5.63 -27.97
CA ILE A 46 10.63 5.55 -29.43
C ILE A 46 11.90 6.15 -30.04
N SER A 47 12.19 5.73 -31.28
CA SER A 47 13.24 6.27 -32.13
C SER A 47 12.88 7.66 -32.69
N ASP A 48 13.86 8.31 -33.32
CA ASP A 48 13.66 9.55 -34.08
C ASP A 48 12.95 9.24 -35.42
N GLU A 49 11.66 8.96 -35.33
CA GLU A 49 10.79 8.60 -36.45
C GLU A 49 9.67 9.60 -36.65
N SER A 50 9.26 9.76 -37.91
CA SER A 50 8.15 10.63 -38.29
C SER A 50 6.85 9.83 -38.36
N TYR A 51 5.98 10.00 -37.37
CA TYR A 51 4.64 9.42 -37.37
C TYR A 51 3.64 10.39 -37.99
N SER A 52 2.82 9.89 -38.91
CA SER A 52 1.80 10.67 -39.63
C SER A 52 0.43 10.59 -38.96
N ARG A 53 0.20 9.58 -38.12
CA ARG A 53 -1.05 9.38 -37.38
C ARG A 53 -0.76 8.95 -35.96
N ILE A 54 -1.41 9.63 -35.02
CA ILE A 54 -1.34 9.36 -33.58
C ILE A 54 -2.76 9.18 -33.07
N THR A 55 -3.04 8.01 -32.48
CA THR A 55 -4.31 7.73 -31.80
C THR A 55 -4.02 7.54 -30.32
N ILE A 56 -4.79 8.19 -29.45
CA ILE A 56 -4.70 8.03 -28.00
C ILE A 56 -6.09 7.64 -27.50
N THR A 57 -6.19 6.51 -26.81
CA THR A 57 -7.42 6.03 -26.19
C THR A 57 -7.16 5.72 -24.74
N THR A 58 -8.08 6.07 -23.85
CA THR A 58 -7.99 5.76 -22.43
C THR A 58 -8.97 4.67 -22.04
N GLN A 59 -8.68 4.00 -20.92
CA GLN A 59 -9.61 3.08 -20.26
C GLN A 59 -10.17 1.99 -21.20
N LYS A 60 -9.32 1.51 -22.12
CA LYS A 60 -9.73 0.58 -23.16
C LYS A 60 -9.77 -0.83 -22.60
N GLU A 61 -10.96 -1.40 -22.59
CA GLU A 61 -11.18 -2.81 -22.24
C GLU A 61 -10.60 -3.73 -23.33
N HIS A 62 -9.94 -4.80 -22.88
CA HIS A 62 -9.40 -5.86 -23.70
C HIS A 62 -9.70 -7.20 -23.05
N GLN A 63 -10.31 -8.10 -23.81
CA GLN A 63 -10.59 -9.45 -23.32
C GLN A 63 -9.31 -10.14 -22.88
N GLY A 64 -9.36 -10.82 -21.75
CA GLY A 64 -8.27 -11.66 -21.28
C GLY A 64 -7.94 -12.73 -22.31
N LEU A 65 -6.66 -13.09 -22.41
CA LEU A 65 -6.27 -14.29 -23.17
C LEU A 65 -6.77 -15.54 -22.42
N GLU A 66 -6.82 -16.69 -23.08
CA GLU A 66 -7.27 -17.95 -22.44
C GLU A 66 -6.50 -18.30 -21.16
N SER A 67 -5.24 -17.86 -21.06
CA SER A 67 -4.38 -18.05 -19.89
C SER A 67 -4.66 -17.07 -18.75
N HIS A 68 -5.53 -16.08 -18.95
CA HIS A 68 -5.84 -15.03 -17.98
C HIS A 68 -7.13 -15.37 -17.22
N THR A 69 -7.15 -15.04 -15.94
CA THR A 69 -8.33 -15.25 -15.09
C THR A 69 -9.34 -14.10 -15.15
N THR A 70 -8.95 -12.98 -15.78
CA THR A 70 -9.74 -11.73 -15.85
C THR A 70 -9.37 -10.95 -17.11
N ASP A 71 -10.29 -10.09 -17.54
CA ASP A 71 -10.07 -9.10 -18.59
C ASP A 71 -9.08 -8.00 -18.15
N SER A 72 -8.65 -7.17 -19.10
CA SER A 72 -7.69 -6.10 -18.88
C SER A 72 -8.26 -4.76 -19.33
N ARG A 73 -7.95 -3.69 -18.60
CA ARG A 73 -8.35 -2.32 -18.93
C ARG A 73 -7.12 -1.43 -18.94
N PHE A 74 -6.72 -0.97 -20.12
CA PHE A 74 -5.52 -0.15 -20.26
C PHE A 74 -5.79 1.29 -19.86
N ASP A 75 -4.93 1.88 -19.03
CA ASP A 75 -5.06 3.30 -18.65
C ASP A 75 -4.93 4.20 -19.88
N ILE A 76 -3.86 4.04 -20.66
CA ILE A 76 -3.66 4.71 -21.95
C ILE A 76 -3.14 3.70 -22.97
N LEU A 77 -3.76 3.66 -24.13
CA LEU A 77 -3.26 3.00 -25.34
C LEU A 77 -2.94 4.08 -26.38
N ILE A 78 -1.72 4.06 -26.89
CA ILE A 78 -1.25 4.94 -27.96
C ILE A 78 -0.86 4.09 -29.16
N GLU A 79 -1.37 4.47 -30.33
CA GLU A 79 -1.01 3.88 -31.62
C GLU A 79 -0.33 4.95 -32.47
N LEU A 80 0.93 4.71 -32.83
CA LEU A 80 1.74 5.60 -33.66
C LEU A 80 1.95 4.95 -35.03
N SER A 81 1.48 5.57 -36.11
CA SER A 81 1.64 5.03 -37.45
C SER A 81 2.29 6.04 -38.40
N ASN A 82 3.11 5.53 -39.30
CA ASN A 82 3.69 6.29 -40.42
C ASN A 82 3.14 5.85 -41.80
N GLY A 83 2.12 4.98 -41.82
CA GLY A 83 1.53 4.41 -43.03
C GLY A 83 2.18 3.10 -43.52
N LEU A 84 3.37 2.75 -43.04
CA LEU A 84 4.04 1.47 -43.33
C LEU A 84 3.92 0.49 -42.17
N TYR A 85 4.06 0.99 -40.95
CA TYR A 85 3.93 0.22 -39.73
C TYR A 85 3.21 1.00 -38.63
N THR A 86 2.88 0.28 -37.57
CA THR A 86 2.25 0.84 -36.36
C THR A 86 3.00 0.36 -35.14
N ASP A 87 3.40 1.30 -34.29
CA ASP A 87 3.91 1.05 -32.96
C ASP A 87 2.79 1.20 -31.95
N VAL A 88 2.74 0.30 -30.97
CA VAL A 88 1.70 0.26 -29.94
C VAL A 88 2.34 0.41 -28.57
N ILE A 89 1.88 1.42 -27.84
CA ILE A 89 2.32 1.73 -26.48
C ILE A 89 1.12 1.57 -25.55
N ILE A 90 1.23 0.65 -24.59
CA ILE A 90 0.33 0.60 -23.44
C ILE A 90 1.01 1.30 -22.27
N ILE A 91 0.33 2.24 -21.65
CA ILE A 91 0.75 2.90 -20.42
C ILE A 91 -0.13 2.41 -19.28
N GLU A 92 0.50 1.92 -18.20
CA GLU A 92 -0.14 1.66 -16.91
C GLU A 92 0.33 2.74 -15.91
N SER A 93 -0.62 3.46 -15.32
CA SER A 93 -0.43 4.61 -14.46
C SER A 93 -0.71 4.27 -13.00
N LYS A 94 0.19 4.68 -12.11
CA LYS A 94 0.01 4.54 -10.66
C LYS A 94 0.41 5.80 -9.93
N ILE A 95 -0.46 6.28 -9.04
CA ILE A 95 -0.19 7.43 -8.17
C ILE A 95 -0.20 6.98 -6.71
N GLY A 96 -1.19 6.20 -6.31
CA GLY A 96 -1.36 5.73 -4.93
C GLY A 96 -1.29 4.23 -4.77
N SER A 97 -1.47 3.46 -5.84
CA SER A 97 -1.46 2.00 -5.81
C SER A 97 -0.17 1.41 -6.38
N THR A 98 0.10 0.14 -6.09
CA THR A 98 1.11 -0.69 -6.79
C THR A 98 0.42 -1.57 -7.83
N ASP A 99 1.17 -2.31 -8.66
CA ASP A 99 0.59 -3.37 -9.50
C ASP A 99 0.07 -4.53 -8.62
N GLY A 100 -1.16 -4.39 -8.10
CA GLY A 100 -1.75 -5.35 -7.19
C GLY A 100 -2.36 -6.59 -7.85
N ASN A 101 -2.50 -6.61 -9.18
CA ASN A 101 -3.31 -7.59 -9.90
C ASN A 101 -2.54 -8.33 -11.01
N ASN A 102 -1.21 -8.27 -11.07
CA ASN A 102 -0.42 -8.78 -12.19
C ASN A 102 -0.86 -8.17 -13.54
N ALA A 103 -1.32 -6.92 -13.54
CA ALA A 103 -1.82 -6.26 -14.74
C ALA A 103 -0.70 -6.14 -15.77
N LEU A 104 0.50 -5.77 -15.33
CA LEU A 104 1.66 -5.62 -16.21
C LEU A 104 2.01 -6.92 -16.93
N LYS A 105 1.92 -8.06 -16.24
CA LYS A 105 2.17 -9.37 -16.86
C LYS A 105 1.15 -9.68 -17.95
N ARG A 106 -0.13 -9.44 -17.69
CA ARG A 106 -1.19 -9.62 -18.71
C ARG A 106 -0.95 -8.72 -19.91
N TYR A 107 -0.53 -7.48 -19.69
CA TYR A 107 -0.32 -6.53 -20.79
C TYR A 107 0.87 -6.93 -21.66
N VAL A 108 1.92 -7.49 -21.05
CA VAL A 108 3.03 -8.10 -21.80
C VAL A 108 2.52 -9.21 -22.71
N ASP A 109 1.66 -10.11 -22.22
CA ASP A 109 1.09 -11.20 -23.03
C ASP A 109 0.16 -10.67 -24.13
N ILE A 110 -0.67 -9.66 -23.82
CA ILE A 110 -1.57 -9.06 -24.81
C ILE A 110 -0.76 -8.37 -25.91
N LEU A 111 0.21 -7.53 -25.56
CA LEU A 111 1.08 -6.84 -26.53
C LEU A 111 1.81 -7.82 -27.45
N SER A 112 2.33 -8.93 -26.92
CA SER A 112 3.00 -9.94 -27.73
C SER A 112 2.03 -10.61 -28.71
N SER A 113 0.76 -10.77 -28.34
CA SER A 113 -0.27 -11.37 -29.19
C SER A 113 -0.80 -10.44 -30.31
N LEU A 114 -0.58 -9.13 -30.22
CA LEU A 114 -1.12 -8.19 -31.20
C LEU A 114 -0.53 -8.42 -32.62
N PRO A 115 -1.37 -8.59 -33.64
CA PRO A 115 -0.93 -8.75 -35.02
C PRO A 115 -0.51 -7.39 -35.63
N ASN A 116 0.37 -7.42 -36.62
CA ASN A 116 0.75 -6.25 -37.43
C ASN A 116 1.33 -5.04 -36.67
N VAL A 117 1.87 -5.27 -35.47
CA VAL A 117 2.59 -4.27 -34.69
C VAL A 117 4.10 -4.37 -34.93
N ASN A 118 4.75 -3.24 -35.17
CA ASN A 118 6.21 -3.13 -35.29
C ASN A 118 6.87 -3.09 -33.91
N GLN A 119 6.76 -1.98 -33.17
CA GLN A 119 7.20 -1.92 -31.78
C GLN A 119 6.04 -2.18 -30.80
N ARG A 120 6.28 -3.08 -29.84
CA ARG A 120 5.37 -3.39 -28.74
C ARG A 120 5.95 -2.84 -27.47
N ILE A 121 5.33 -1.83 -26.89
CA ILE A 121 5.90 -1.08 -25.79
C ILE A 121 4.93 -1.12 -24.61
N LEU A 122 5.45 -1.50 -23.45
CA LEU A 122 4.76 -1.35 -22.18
C LEU A 122 5.48 -0.30 -21.34
N LEU A 123 4.79 0.77 -21.01
CA LEU A 123 5.27 1.85 -20.15
C LEU A 123 4.56 1.80 -18.80
N TYR A 124 5.31 1.56 -17.73
CA TYR A 124 4.81 1.66 -16.36
C TYR A 124 5.26 2.99 -15.75
N ILE A 125 4.33 3.84 -15.32
CA ILE A 125 4.64 5.13 -14.71
C ILE A 125 4.06 5.25 -13.31
N THR A 126 4.93 5.53 -12.33
CA THR A 126 4.54 5.55 -10.91
C THR A 126 4.86 6.88 -10.23
N ARG A 127 4.11 7.27 -9.20
CA ARG A 127 4.54 8.37 -8.30
C ARG A 127 5.70 7.90 -7.43
N ASN A 128 5.47 6.80 -6.73
CA ASN A 128 6.39 6.24 -5.74
C ASN A 128 7.41 5.30 -6.38
N TYR A 129 8.48 4.97 -5.65
CA TYR A 129 9.44 3.97 -6.09
C TYR A 129 8.83 2.56 -6.03
N ASP A 130 8.65 1.92 -7.18
CA ASP A 130 8.06 0.58 -7.30
C ASP A 130 8.72 -0.21 -8.46
N PRO A 131 9.93 -0.77 -8.27
CA PRO A 131 10.72 -1.37 -9.36
C PRO A 131 10.16 -2.72 -9.84
N GLN A 132 9.82 -2.82 -11.13
CA GLN A 132 9.22 -4.01 -11.74
C GLN A 132 10.23 -4.87 -12.51
N LYS A 133 11.25 -5.37 -11.79
CA LYS A 133 12.38 -6.13 -12.39
C LYS A 133 11.94 -7.44 -13.06
N GLU A 134 10.96 -8.12 -12.48
CA GLU A 134 10.43 -9.38 -12.99
C GLU A 134 9.69 -9.17 -14.31
N ILE A 135 8.86 -8.12 -14.40
CA ILE A 135 8.16 -7.74 -15.62
C ILE A 135 9.15 -7.42 -16.73
N LYS A 136 10.20 -6.66 -16.46
CA LYS A 136 11.25 -6.36 -17.44
C LYS A 136 11.86 -7.64 -18.03
N THR A 137 12.13 -8.62 -17.17
CA THR A 137 12.71 -9.91 -17.58
C THR A 137 11.70 -10.78 -18.34
N SER A 138 10.43 -10.74 -17.96
CA SER A 138 9.33 -11.42 -18.65
C SER A 138 9.13 -10.85 -20.05
N ALA A 139 9.04 -9.53 -20.17
CA ALA A 139 8.80 -8.82 -21.43
C ALA A 139 9.91 -9.08 -22.47
N SER A 140 11.18 -9.11 -22.03
CA SER A 140 12.31 -9.37 -22.93
C SER A 140 12.41 -10.83 -23.40
N LYS A 141 11.69 -11.76 -22.76
CA LYS A 141 11.66 -13.19 -23.15
C LYS A 141 10.50 -13.53 -24.08
N GLN A 142 9.52 -12.63 -24.23
CA GLN A 142 8.38 -12.85 -25.11
C GLN A 142 8.80 -12.91 -26.59
N LYS A 143 8.00 -13.61 -27.38
CA LYS A 143 8.11 -13.65 -28.84
C LYS A 143 6.74 -13.40 -29.45
N PRO A 144 6.53 -12.27 -30.15
CA PRO A 144 7.44 -11.12 -30.33
C PRO A 144 7.84 -10.41 -29.03
N ILE A 145 9.00 -9.74 -29.04
CA ILE A 145 9.55 -9.03 -27.87
C ILE A 145 8.66 -7.84 -27.50
N VAL A 146 8.51 -7.59 -26.20
CA VAL A 146 7.87 -6.38 -25.66
C VAL A 146 8.93 -5.52 -24.96
N ASN A 147 9.03 -4.27 -25.38
CA ASN A 147 9.94 -3.28 -24.79
C ASN A 147 9.30 -2.70 -23.53
N PHE A 148 9.84 -3.07 -22.36
CA PHE A 148 9.35 -2.58 -21.07
C PHE A 148 10.14 -1.36 -20.61
N HIS A 149 9.42 -0.26 -20.39
CA HIS A 149 9.94 0.98 -19.82
C HIS A 149 9.27 1.25 -18.48
N GLN A 150 10.05 1.74 -17.53
CA GLN A 150 9.55 2.20 -16.26
C GLN A 150 10.01 3.63 -16.01
N LEU A 151 9.05 4.52 -15.77
CA LEU A 151 9.27 5.91 -15.43
C LEU A 151 8.60 6.25 -14.11
N ARG A 152 8.92 7.42 -13.57
CA ARG A 152 8.13 8.05 -12.50
C ARG A 152 7.54 9.37 -12.95
N TRP A 153 6.43 9.75 -12.33
CA TRP A 153 5.71 10.99 -12.65
C TRP A 153 6.59 12.24 -12.54
N TYR A 154 7.62 12.28 -11.68
CA TYR A 154 8.54 13.41 -11.62
C TYR A 154 9.30 13.65 -12.95
N GLN A 155 9.50 12.61 -13.78
CA GLN A 155 10.13 12.72 -15.09
C GLN A 155 9.19 13.41 -16.09
N PHE A 156 7.91 13.06 -16.09
CA PHE A 156 6.89 13.75 -16.86
C PHE A 156 6.73 15.20 -16.39
N TYR A 157 6.70 15.44 -15.07
CA TYR A 157 6.68 16.79 -14.51
C TYR A 157 7.87 17.63 -14.99
N SER A 158 9.08 17.06 -14.93
CA SER A 158 10.31 17.77 -15.33
C SER A 158 10.32 18.07 -16.83
N PHE A 159 9.80 17.17 -17.66
CA PHE A 159 9.59 17.40 -19.08
C PHE A 159 8.59 18.54 -19.30
N LEU A 160 7.39 18.44 -18.72
CA LEU A 160 6.31 19.39 -18.94
C LEU A 160 6.66 20.78 -18.40
N ALA A 161 7.37 20.87 -17.27
CA ALA A 161 7.84 22.15 -16.74
C ALA A 161 8.87 22.85 -17.66
N LYS A 162 9.55 22.09 -18.52
CA LYS A 162 10.54 22.62 -19.47
C LYS A 162 9.92 23.02 -20.80
N TYR A 163 8.94 22.27 -21.29
CA TYR A 163 8.42 22.45 -22.66
C TYR A 163 6.94 22.87 -22.73
N GLY A 164 6.14 22.58 -21.69
CA GLY A 164 4.74 22.97 -21.60
C GLY A 164 4.59 24.41 -21.13
N SER A 165 3.93 25.25 -21.93
CA SER A 165 3.78 26.68 -21.64
C SER A 165 2.33 27.17 -21.56
N ASP A 166 1.38 26.41 -22.11
CA ASP A 166 -0.03 26.78 -22.07
C ASP A 166 -0.68 26.58 -20.68
N THR A 167 -1.90 27.09 -20.55
CA THR A 167 -2.68 27.02 -19.30
C THR A 167 -2.97 25.59 -18.86
N LEU A 168 -3.20 24.66 -19.79
CA LEU A 168 -3.48 23.26 -19.46
C LEU A 168 -2.24 22.61 -18.85
N ALA A 169 -1.06 22.83 -19.44
CA ALA A 169 0.22 22.39 -18.89
C ALA A 169 0.44 22.93 -17.47
N GLN A 170 0.17 24.22 -17.22
CA GLN A 170 0.31 24.81 -15.87
C GLN A 170 -0.66 24.23 -14.84
N GLU A 171 -1.91 23.91 -15.25
CA GLU A 171 -2.86 23.23 -14.38
C GLU A 171 -2.42 21.80 -14.06
N ILE A 172 -1.87 21.06 -15.04
CA ILE A 172 -1.27 19.73 -14.83
C ILE A 172 -0.13 19.82 -13.81
N LEU A 173 0.83 20.73 -14.02
CA LEU A 173 1.97 20.92 -13.11
C LEU A 173 1.50 21.27 -11.68
N THR A 174 0.43 22.06 -11.53
CA THR A 174 -0.13 22.41 -10.23
C THR A 174 -0.80 21.22 -9.56
N PHE A 175 -1.54 20.42 -10.32
CA PHE A 175 -2.14 19.17 -9.82
C PHE A 175 -1.06 18.17 -9.41
N MET A 176 0.00 18.01 -10.20
CA MET A 176 1.14 17.14 -9.87
C MET A 176 1.84 17.55 -8.57
N ARG A 177 2.07 18.85 -8.36
CA ARG A 177 2.62 19.38 -7.10
C ARG A 177 1.75 19.04 -5.89
N THR A 178 0.45 19.25 -6.02
CA THR A 178 -0.51 19.01 -4.94
C THR A 178 -0.58 17.52 -4.55
N ASN A 179 -0.35 16.62 -5.52
CA ASN A 179 -0.40 15.17 -5.31
C ASN A 179 0.99 14.53 -5.15
N GLN A 180 2.04 15.31 -4.85
CA GLN A 180 3.41 14.84 -4.59
C GLN A 180 4.01 14.04 -5.76
N MET A 181 3.62 14.36 -6.99
CA MET A 181 4.18 13.76 -8.22
C MET A 181 5.43 14.48 -8.73
N VAL A 182 5.93 15.45 -7.94
CA VAL A 182 7.08 16.30 -8.29
C VAL A 182 8.36 15.89 -7.61
N ASP A 183 8.28 14.96 -6.66
CA ASP A 183 9.38 14.60 -5.79
C ASP A 183 10.54 14.07 -6.64
N LYS A 184 11.59 14.90 -6.68
CA LYS A 184 12.85 14.55 -7.31
C LYS A 184 13.56 13.52 -6.43
N ASN A 185 14.55 12.84 -6.99
CA ASN A 185 15.51 12.03 -6.23
C ASN A 185 16.43 12.89 -5.33
N GLN A 186 15.87 13.83 -4.57
CA GLN A 186 16.58 14.77 -3.73
C GLN A 186 15.90 14.80 -2.36
N PHE A 187 16.71 14.78 -1.31
CA PHE A 187 16.21 14.95 0.05
C PHE A 187 15.79 16.40 0.27
N SER A 188 14.59 16.59 0.82
CA SER A 188 14.18 17.86 1.42
C SER A 188 14.78 18.02 2.82
N SER A 189 14.70 19.24 3.38
CA SER A 189 15.09 19.47 4.77
C SER A 189 14.25 18.65 5.77
N ILE A 190 12.99 18.36 5.43
CA ILE A 190 12.09 17.53 6.24
C ILE A 190 12.57 16.08 6.22
N ASP A 191 13.00 15.56 5.06
CA ASP A 191 13.53 14.21 4.96
C ASP A 191 14.81 14.05 5.79
N LEU A 192 15.72 15.03 5.70
CA LEU A 192 16.94 15.04 6.50
C LEU A 192 16.63 15.10 8.00
N LEU A 193 15.71 15.97 8.41
CA LEU A 193 15.29 16.07 9.81
C LEU A 193 14.65 14.76 10.30
N THR A 194 13.87 14.10 9.46
CA THR A 194 13.23 12.81 9.75
C THR A 194 14.28 11.73 9.93
N MET A 195 15.26 11.63 9.01
CA MET A 195 16.38 10.69 9.11
C MET A 195 17.18 10.89 10.40
N MET A 196 17.46 12.14 10.76
CA MET A 196 18.22 12.48 11.97
C MET A 196 17.46 12.18 13.26
N ASN A 197 16.13 12.34 13.27
CA ASN A 197 15.30 12.11 14.46
C ASN A 197 14.71 10.70 14.54
N PHE A 198 14.81 9.88 13.50
CA PHE A 198 14.18 8.57 13.43
C PHE A 198 14.50 7.70 14.65
N ASN A 199 15.78 7.57 15.00
CA ASN A 199 16.21 6.78 16.16
C ASN A 199 15.67 7.34 17.48
N LYS A 200 15.58 8.66 17.62
CA LYS A 200 15.02 9.29 18.83
C LYS A 200 13.54 8.93 18.99
N THR A 201 12.77 9.04 17.91
CA THR A 201 11.34 8.66 17.89
C THR A 201 11.15 7.18 18.14
N LEU A 202 11.94 6.32 17.50
CA LEU A 202 11.91 4.87 17.69
C LEU A 202 12.23 4.50 19.16
N ASN A 203 13.27 5.09 19.74
CA ASN A 203 13.65 4.84 21.13
C ASN A 203 12.56 5.29 22.11
N PHE A 204 11.86 6.40 21.83
CA PHE A 204 10.72 6.84 22.63
C PHE A 204 9.59 5.80 22.61
N MET A 205 9.20 5.34 21.42
CA MET A 205 8.17 4.30 21.29
C MET A 205 8.57 3.00 22.00
N GLN A 206 9.83 2.57 21.85
CA GLN A 206 10.37 1.42 22.56
C GLN A 206 10.32 1.59 24.08
N ALA A 207 10.73 2.76 24.60
CA ALA A 207 10.72 3.04 26.03
C ALA A 207 9.30 2.97 26.62
N THR A 208 8.29 3.46 25.90
CA THR A 208 6.88 3.38 26.35
C THR A 208 6.29 1.97 26.32
N LEU A 209 6.86 1.05 25.53
CA LEU A 209 6.42 -0.34 25.43
C LEU A 209 7.25 -1.32 26.29
N SER A 210 8.31 -0.83 26.94
CA SER A 210 9.25 -1.64 27.72
C SER A 210 8.88 -1.70 29.20
N GLU A 211 9.70 -2.42 29.97
CA GLU A 211 9.62 -2.49 31.44
C GLU A 211 8.24 -2.97 31.93
N THR A 212 7.56 -2.19 32.75
CA THR A 212 6.26 -2.52 33.35
C THR A 212 5.21 -2.86 32.31
N VAL A 213 5.17 -2.13 31.18
CA VAL A 213 4.16 -2.39 30.12
C VAL A 213 4.38 -3.77 29.49
N GLU A 214 5.63 -4.11 29.17
CA GLU A 214 5.97 -5.41 28.63
C GLU A 214 5.68 -6.54 29.61
N VAL A 215 6.02 -6.34 30.90
CA VAL A 215 5.79 -7.33 31.95
C VAL A 215 4.29 -7.59 32.12
N GLU A 216 3.47 -6.54 32.17
CA GLU A 216 2.01 -6.70 32.29
C GLU A 216 1.40 -7.34 31.05
N PHE A 217 1.85 -6.97 29.85
CA PHE A 217 1.39 -7.61 28.61
C PHE A 217 1.73 -9.11 28.62
N ARG A 218 2.95 -9.45 29.07
CA ARG A 218 3.40 -10.84 29.20
C ARG A 218 2.55 -11.62 30.20
N ASN A 219 2.29 -11.04 31.36
CA ASN A 219 1.50 -11.67 32.41
C ASN A 219 0.04 -11.89 31.97
N ALA A 220 -0.52 -11.00 31.15
CA ALA A 220 -1.89 -11.10 30.66
C ALA A 220 -2.05 -12.09 29.49
N PHE A 221 -1.10 -12.13 28.56
CA PHE A 221 -1.30 -12.79 27.27
C PHE A 221 -0.23 -13.84 26.91
N GLY A 222 0.84 -13.97 27.69
CA GLY A 222 1.91 -14.94 27.46
C GLY A 222 3.11 -14.32 26.75
N ARG A 223 3.74 -15.05 25.82
CA ARG A 223 4.96 -14.62 25.12
C ARG A 223 4.82 -13.21 24.53
N VAL A 224 5.88 -12.40 24.57
CA VAL A 224 5.92 -11.08 23.92
C VAL A 224 6.82 -11.13 22.68
N ILE A 225 6.26 -10.81 21.51
CA ILE A 225 7.00 -10.64 20.27
C ILE A 225 7.30 -9.14 20.10
N LYS A 226 8.59 -8.80 19.97
CA LYS A 226 9.09 -7.42 19.88
C LYS A 226 10.41 -7.34 19.11
N GLY A 227 10.90 -6.13 18.81
CA GLY A 227 12.20 -5.91 18.17
C GLY A 227 12.08 -5.92 16.65
N SER A 228 12.86 -6.76 15.96
CA SER A 228 12.82 -6.86 14.49
C SER A 228 11.41 -7.13 13.94
N PRO A 229 10.57 -8.01 14.54
CA PRO A 229 9.18 -8.18 14.11
C PRO A 229 8.32 -6.91 14.26
N SER A 230 8.57 -6.07 15.28
CA SER A 230 7.87 -4.78 15.42
C SER A 230 8.26 -3.82 14.30
N MET A 231 9.51 -3.85 13.86
CA MET A 231 9.97 -3.06 12.71
C MET A 231 9.35 -3.54 11.40
N THR A 232 9.24 -4.86 11.21
CA THR A 232 8.49 -5.44 10.07
C THR A 232 7.04 -4.96 10.06
N GLN A 233 6.38 -4.90 11.23
CA GLN A 233 5.03 -4.35 11.34
C GLN A 233 4.97 -2.84 11.04
N TRP A 234 6.03 -2.06 11.34
CA TRP A 234 6.06 -0.65 10.97
C TRP A 234 6.07 -0.56 9.44
N THR A 235 7.02 -1.20 8.78
CA THR A 235 7.18 -1.14 7.32
C THR A 235 5.92 -1.58 6.58
N TRP A 236 5.33 -2.73 6.93
CA TRP A 236 4.27 -3.36 6.14
C TRP A 236 2.86 -3.19 6.71
N GLY A 237 2.74 -2.97 8.02
CA GLY A 237 1.47 -2.87 8.73
C GLY A 237 1.14 -1.46 9.21
N SER A 238 1.99 -0.46 8.90
CA SER A 238 1.84 0.93 9.36
C SER A 238 1.69 1.01 10.89
N ARG A 239 2.39 0.14 11.64
CA ARG A 239 2.25 0.06 13.11
C ARG A 239 3.52 -0.42 13.81
N TYR A 240 3.87 0.20 14.93
CA TYR A 240 4.97 -0.24 15.79
C TYR A 240 4.40 -0.80 17.10
N ILE A 241 4.41 -2.13 17.23
CA ILE A 241 3.70 -2.82 18.31
C ILE A 241 4.53 -3.95 18.94
N ILE A 242 4.25 -4.26 20.20
CA ILE A 242 4.49 -5.59 20.77
C ILE A 242 3.23 -6.44 20.59
N TYR A 243 3.36 -7.74 20.39
CA TYR A 243 2.20 -8.59 20.12
C TYR A 243 2.41 -10.04 20.54
N THR A 244 1.31 -10.81 20.55
CA THR A 244 1.34 -12.25 20.78
C THR A 244 0.21 -12.96 20.06
N PHE A 245 0.37 -14.27 19.89
CA PHE A 245 -0.65 -15.14 19.31
C PHE A 245 -1.48 -15.77 20.43
N LEU A 246 -2.80 -15.66 20.29
CA LEU A 246 -3.78 -16.31 21.14
C LEU A 246 -4.25 -17.65 20.56
N ALA A 247 -3.96 -17.91 19.27
CA ALA A 247 -4.13 -19.19 18.60
C ALA A 247 -2.99 -19.43 17.59
N PRO A 248 -2.70 -20.69 17.19
CA PRO A 248 -1.62 -21.02 16.26
C PRO A 248 -1.68 -20.28 14.92
N LYS A 249 -0.53 -20.17 14.24
CA LYS A 249 -0.40 -19.70 12.84
C LYS A 249 -1.04 -18.33 12.57
N TRP A 250 -0.87 -17.36 13.47
CA TRP A 250 -1.42 -15.99 13.37
C TRP A 250 -2.95 -15.92 13.34
N ASN A 251 -3.67 -17.01 13.58
CA ASN A 251 -5.10 -17.07 13.35
C ASN A 251 -5.92 -16.17 14.30
N PHE A 252 -5.41 -15.96 15.50
CA PHE A 252 -6.00 -15.05 16.47
C PHE A 252 -4.90 -14.46 17.32
N TRP A 253 -4.84 -13.13 17.42
CA TRP A 253 -3.70 -12.44 18.02
C TRP A 253 -4.10 -11.08 18.59
N CYS A 254 -3.27 -10.56 19.49
CA CYS A 254 -3.43 -9.20 20.02
C CYS A 254 -2.11 -8.43 20.00
N GLY A 255 -2.20 -7.11 19.80
CA GLY A 255 -1.04 -6.23 19.72
C GLY A 255 -1.27 -4.89 20.39
N LEU A 256 -0.23 -4.37 21.02
CA LEU A 256 -0.21 -3.12 21.77
C LEU A 256 0.87 -2.20 21.21
N GLY A 257 0.53 -0.94 20.97
CA GLY A 257 1.50 0.08 20.54
C GLY A 257 0.91 1.18 19.70
N TYR A 258 1.65 1.57 18.66
CA TYR A 258 1.38 2.70 17.80
C TYR A 258 0.85 2.21 16.45
N PHE A 259 -0.21 2.82 15.94
CA PHE A 259 -0.91 2.43 14.72
C PHE A 259 -1.07 3.63 13.79
N SER A 260 -1.18 3.36 12.49
CA SER A 260 -1.31 4.38 11.44
C SER A 260 -0.10 5.31 11.34
N LEU A 261 1.12 4.76 11.49
CA LEU A 261 2.39 5.53 11.46
C LEU A 261 2.80 6.01 10.05
N ASN A 262 2.35 5.32 9.00
CA ASN A 262 2.64 5.62 7.61
C ASN A 262 1.34 6.03 6.89
N SER A 263 0.69 7.09 7.36
CA SER A 263 -0.52 7.63 6.71
C SER A 263 -0.13 8.49 5.50
N ASP A 264 -0.80 8.28 4.37
CA ASP A 264 -0.72 9.19 3.20
C ASP A 264 -1.36 10.56 3.51
N ASP A 265 -2.20 10.61 4.55
CA ASP A 265 -2.76 11.84 5.10
C ASP A 265 -1.88 12.37 6.24
N LEU A 266 -1.20 13.49 5.98
CA LEU A 266 -0.34 14.19 6.92
C LEU A 266 -1.11 15.02 7.97
N THR A 267 -2.44 15.10 7.88
CA THR A 267 -3.28 15.84 8.83
C THR A 267 -3.82 14.96 9.96
N SER A 268 -3.82 13.65 9.77
CA SER A 268 -4.26 12.68 10.77
C SER A 268 -3.14 12.31 11.74
N TYR A 269 -3.45 12.32 13.04
CA TYR A 269 -2.53 11.83 14.07
C TYR A 269 -2.55 10.29 14.14
N PRO A 270 -1.39 9.65 14.41
CA PRO A 270 -1.34 8.23 14.72
C PRO A 270 -2.18 7.87 15.94
N TYR A 271 -2.52 6.60 16.09
CA TYR A 271 -3.23 6.08 17.26
C TYR A 271 -2.29 5.32 18.18
N ILE A 272 -2.60 5.35 19.48
CA ILE A 272 -1.98 4.51 20.50
C ILE A 272 -3.05 3.59 21.04
N GLY A 273 -2.76 2.31 21.29
CA GLY A 273 -3.71 1.42 21.95
C GLY A 273 -3.42 -0.06 21.80
N ILE A 274 -4.47 -0.87 21.88
CA ILE A 274 -4.44 -2.32 21.75
C ILE A 274 -5.46 -2.81 20.70
N CYS A 275 -5.11 -3.86 19.97
CA CYS A 275 -5.98 -4.52 19.01
C CYS A 275 -6.11 -6.01 19.30
N LEU A 276 -7.22 -6.58 18.86
CA LEU A 276 -7.51 -8.00 18.85
C LEU A 276 -8.03 -8.36 17.47
N GLU A 277 -7.34 -9.25 16.74
CA GLU A 277 -7.63 -9.54 15.34
C GLU A 277 -7.66 -11.06 15.07
N VAL A 278 -8.54 -11.47 14.15
CA VAL A 278 -8.73 -12.86 13.71
C VAL A 278 -8.58 -12.98 12.19
N SER A 279 -7.90 -14.03 11.75
CA SER A 279 -7.62 -14.30 10.34
C SER A 279 -8.89 -14.70 9.59
N PRO A 280 -8.99 -14.41 8.29
CA PRO A 280 -10.14 -14.82 7.47
C PRO A 280 -10.26 -16.34 7.33
N THR A 281 -9.18 -17.08 7.53
CA THR A 281 -9.09 -18.54 7.33
C THR A 281 -9.21 -19.36 8.63
N PHE A 282 -9.40 -18.71 9.78
CA PHE A 282 -9.47 -19.43 11.04
C PHE A 282 -10.79 -20.19 11.20
N ILE A 283 -10.72 -21.47 11.56
CA ILE A 283 -11.90 -22.33 11.73
C ILE A 283 -12.89 -21.78 12.77
N ASN A 284 -12.39 -21.14 13.83
CA ASN A 284 -13.21 -20.55 14.89
C ASN A 284 -13.56 -19.07 14.64
N ARG A 285 -13.34 -18.54 13.43
CA ARG A 285 -13.55 -17.11 13.10
C ARG A 285 -14.95 -16.64 13.47
N GLU A 286 -15.99 -17.40 13.16
CA GLU A 286 -17.38 -17.00 13.44
C GLU A 286 -17.64 -16.82 14.93
N LYS A 287 -17.12 -17.73 15.76
CA LYS A 287 -17.23 -17.66 17.22
C LYS A 287 -16.48 -16.45 17.78
N ILE A 288 -15.29 -16.15 17.24
CA ILE A 288 -14.50 -14.98 17.63
C ILE A 288 -15.22 -13.68 17.24
N ILE A 289 -15.74 -13.59 16.01
CA ILE A 289 -16.48 -12.42 15.54
C ILE A 289 -17.75 -12.19 16.35
N LYS A 290 -18.45 -13.26 16.74
CA LYS A 290 -19.59 -13.14 17.64
C LYS A 290 -19.17 -12.51 18.98
N GLY A 291 -18.13 -13.03 19.62
CA GLY A 291 -17.59 -12.44 20.85
C GLY A 291 -17.16 -10.97 20.68
N MET A 292 -16.52 -10.62 19.57
CA MET A 292 -16.17 -9.23 19.23
C MET A 292 -17.40 -8.31 19.12
N LYS A 293 -18.49 -8.80 18.51
CA LYS A 293 -19.75 -8.05 18.43
C LYS A 293 -20.38 -7.87 19.82
N ASP A 294 -20.35 -8.91 20.64
CA ASP A 294 -20.88 -8.86 22.01
C ASP A 294 -20.09 -7.82 22.85
N ILE A 295 -18.76 -7.79 22.73
CA ILE A 295 -17.90 -6.78 23.39
C ILE A 295 -18.26 -5.35 22.97
N ILE A 296 -18.46 -5.11 21.67
CA ILE A 296 -18.83 -3.77 21.17
C ILE A 296 -20.22 -3.37 21.67
N ASN A 297 -21.16 -4.30 21.76
CA ASN A 297 -22.49 -4.01 22.28
C ASN A 297 -22.45 -3.66 23.78
N ASP A 298 -21.58 -4.35 24.54
CA ASP A 298 -21.46 -4.17 25.98
C ASP A 298 -20.62 -2.93 26.35
N LYS A 299 -19.63 -2.56 25.53
CA LYS A 299 -18.69 -1.44 25.77
C LYS A 299 -18.41 -0.61 24.50
N PRO A 300 -19.44 0.00 23.88
CA PRO A 300 -19.32 0.71 22.61
C PRO A 300 -18.43 1.96 22.67
N GLU A 301 -18.26 2.55 23.86
CA GLU A 301 -17.43 3.73 24.09
C GLU A 301 -15.93 3.43 24.18
N ILE A 302 -15.56 2.16 24.37
CA ILE A 302 -14.17 1.70 24.51
C ILE A 302 -13.71 1.03 23.22
N TRP A 303 -14.51 0.10 22.69
CA TRP A 303 -14.11 -0.78 21.60
C TRP A 303 -14.70 -0.35 20.26
N THR A 304 -13.84 -0.18 19.26
CA THR A 304 -14.25 0.12 17.88
C THR A 304 -14.13 -1.11 16.99
N PRO A 305 -15.15 -1.46 16.18
CA PRO A 305 -15.07 -2.56 15.21
C PRO A 305 -14.11 -2.28 14.04
N ARG A 306 -13.52 -3.35 13.52
CA ARG A 306 -12.78 -3.36 12.25
C ARG A 306 -13.22 -4.56 11.41
N ASN A 307 -13.82 -4.31 10.25
CA ASN A 307 -14.15 -5.32 9.23
C ASN A 307 -14.89 -6.57 9.75
N LEU A 308 -15.79 -6.43 10.74
CA LEU A 308 -16.50 -7.58 11.34
C LEU A 308 -17.55 -8.21 10.40
N THR A 309 -17.90 -7.52 9.30
CA THR A 309 -18.89 -7.97 8.30
C THR A 309 -18.28 -8.21 6.92
N VAL A 310 -16.99 -7.93 6.72
CA VAL A 310 -16.32 -8.04 5.43
C VAL A 310 -15.59 -9.37 5.34
N THR A 311 -15.89 -10.16 4.31
CA THR A 311 -15.25 -11.45 4.02
C THR A 311 -14.77 -11.49 2.57
N PRO A 312 -13.57 -12.04 2.28
CA PRO A 312 -12.58 -12.59 3.20
C PRO A 312 -11.60 -11.50 3.66
N SER A 313 -11.77 -10.97 4.88
CA SER A 313 -10.85 -9.98 5.44
C SER A 313 -10.54 -10.30 6.90
N TRP A 314 -9.37 -9.83 7.35
CA TRP A 314 -9.04 -9.76 8.76
C TRP A 314 -10.11 -8.94 9.48
N SER A 315 -10.59 -9.46 10.61
CA SER A 315 -11.62 -8.84 11.42
C SER A 315 -11.07 -8.60 12.82
N GLY A 316 -11.48 -7.52 13.48
CA GLY A 316 -10.97 -7.21 14.80
C GLY A 316 -11.73 -6.13 15.53
N ILE A 317 -11.26 -5.87 16.75
CA ILE A 317 -11.68 -4.76 17.59
C ILE A 317 -10.44 -4.03 18.11
N VAL A 318 -10.57 -2.73 18.33
CA VAL A 318 -9.48 -1.89 18.83
C VAL A 318 -9.94 -1.02 19.99
N TYR A 319 -9.11 -0.89 21.01
CA TYR A 319 -9.22 0.12 22.05
C TYR A 319 -8.03 1.06 21.92
N ARG A 320 -8.27 2.30 21.47
CA ARG A 320 -7.21 3.24 21.09
C ARG A 320 -7.62 4.69 21.27
N LYS A 321 -6.62 5.55 21.45
CA LYS A 321 -6.73 7.02 21.51
C LYS A 321 -5.85 7.67 20.46
N SER A 322 -6.20 8.88 20.04
CA SER A 322 -5.33 9.65 19.14
C SER A 322 -4.07 10.07 19.89
N LEU A 323 -2.90 9.96 19.26
CA LEU A 323 -1.65 10.47 19.82
C LEU A 323 -1.74 11.98 20.15
N GLN A 324 -2.62 12.71 19.44
CA GLN A 324 -2.92 14.11 19.71
C GLN A 324 -3.35 14.36 21.16
N GLU A 325 -4.13 13.45 21.75
CA GLU A 325 -4.62 13.57 23.14
C GLU A 325 -3.49 13.57 24.17
N PHE A 326 -2.32 13.05 23.80
CA PHE A 326 -1.16 12.97 24.67
C PHE A 326 -0.23 14.18 24.54
N LEU A 327 -0.39 15.01 23.50
CA LEU A 327 0.54 16.10 23.21
C LEU A 327 0.50 17.23 24.25
N ALA A 328 -0.60 17.36 24.99
CA ALA A 328 -0.78 18.38 26.01
C ALA A 328 -0.07 18.04 27.34
N TYR A 329 0.34 16.78 27.55
CA TYR A 329 1.02 16.39 28.78
C TYR A 329 2.50 16.79 28.74
N GLU A 330 3.01 17.26 29.88
CA GLU A 330 4.43 17.55 30.07
C GLU A 330 5.26 16.26 30.02
N ASP A 331 4.83 15.21 30.73
CA ASP A 331 5.41 13.87 30.66
C ASP A 331 4.53 12.93 29.82
N GLN A 332 4.65 13.07 28.50
CA GLN A 332 3.91 12.24 27.53
C GLN A 332 4.21 10.74 27.72
N SER A 333 5.45 10.38 28.08
CA SER A 333 5.87 8.99 28.25
C SER A 333 5.09 8.31 29.37
N HIS A 334 4.95 8.98 30.52
CA HIS A 334 4.18 8.47 31.66
C HIS A 334 2.71 8.23 31.28
N HIS A 335 2.07 9.22 30.65
CA HIS A 335 0.65 9.10 30.28
C HIS A 335 0.39 8.03 29.22
N ILE A 336 1.30 7.86 28.26
CA ILE A 336 1.23 6.78 27.27
C ILE A 336 1.38 5.41 27.95
N LYS A 337 2.37 5.24 28.83
CA LYS A 337 2.57 3.99 29.59
C LYS A 337 1.32 3.64 30.40
N ASN A 338 0.72 4.61 31.09
CA ASN A 338 -0.50 4.38 31.87
C ASN A 338 -1.67 3.92 31.00
N PHE A 339 -1.87 4.56 29.85
CA PHE A 339 -2.92 4.16 28.91
C PHE A 339 -2.70 2.75 28.35
N PHE A 340 -1.45 2.37 28.09
CA PHE A 340 -1.12 1.00 27.72
C PHE A 340 -1.46 -0.02 28.83
N LEU A 341 -1.13 0.27 30.08
CA LEU A 341 -1.47 -0.60 31.22
C LEU A 341 -2.99 -0.76 31.39
N GLU A 342 -3.73 0.34 31.24
CA GLU A 342 -5.19 0.33 31.23
C GLU A 342 -5.74 -0.56 30.11
N SER A 343 -5.21 -0.39 28.89
CA SER A 343 -5.61 -1.16 27.71
C SER A 343 -5.35 -2.66 27.87
N ILE A 344 -4.21 -3.03 28.47
CA ILE A 344 -3.88 -4.43 28.81
C ILE A 344 -4.90 -5.01 29.79
N LYS A 345 -5.21 -4.28 30.86
CA LYS A 345 -6.18 -4.73 31.89
C LYS A 345 -7.58 -4.92 31.30
N GLU A 346 -8.00 -4.01 30.45
CA GLU A 346 -9.29 -4.09 29.76
C GLU A 346 -9.33 -5.32 28.82
N LEU A 347 -8.32 -5.51 27.96
CA LEU A 347 -8.29 -6.68 27.08
C LEU A 347 -8.18 -8.00 27.86
N LYS A 348 -7.48 -8.03 29.00
CA LYS A 348 -7.45 -9.20 29.89
C LYS A 348 -8.85 -9.56 30.38
N THR A 349 -9.61 -8.57 30.83
CA THR A 349 -11.01 -8.74 31.28
C THR A 349 -11.88 -9.28 30.14
N VAL A 350 -11.74 -8.70 28.94
CA VAL A 350 -12.44 -9.16 27.73
C VAL A 350 -12.08 -10.61 27.38
N LYS A 351 -10.81 -10.99 27.45
CA LYS A 351 -10.36 -12.36 27.17
C LYS A 351 -11.00 -13.37 28.13
N GLU A 352 -11.03 -13.04 29.42
CA GLU A 352 -11.61 -13.91 30.47
C GLU A 352 -13.14 -14.06 30.32
N GLN A 353 -13.84 -13.00 29.91
CA GLN A 353 -15.29 -12.99 29.77
C GLN A 353 -15.79 -13.64 28.47
N TYR A 354 -15.20 -13.29 27.33
CA TYR A 354 -15.75 -13.64 26.02
C TYR A 354 -14.98 -14.76 25.31
N PHE A 355 -13.73 -15.03 25.71
CA PHE A 355 -12.81 -15.92 24.99
C PHE A 355 -12.16 -17.01 25.85
N ASN A 356 -12.76 -17.33 27.01
CA ASN A 356 -12.25 -18.36 27.93
C ASN A 356 -12.11 -19.78 27.33
N PHE A 357 -12.78 -20.04 26.21
CA PHE A 357 -12.71 -21.33 25.50
C PHE A 357 -11.36 -21.56 24.81
N ILE A 358 -10.63 -20.50 24.48
CA ILE A 358 -9.38 -20.61 23.69
C ILE A 358 -8.25 -21.21 24.54
N SER A 359 -8.23 -20.94 25.84
CA SER A 359 -7.25 -21.51 26.78
C SER A 359 -7.38 -23.01 27.02
N LYS A 360 -8.49 -23.66 26.61
CA LYS A 360 -8.71 -25.10 26.81
C LYS A 360 -8.28 -25.96 25.63
N ASP A 361 -8.20 -25.38 24.43
CA ASP A 361 -7.90 -26.14 23.20
C ASP A 361 -6.39 -26.14 22.88
N VAL A 362 -5.62 -25.14 23.31
CA VAL A 362 -4.16 -25.05 23.03
C VAL A 362 -3.36 -26.13 23.78
N SER A 363 -3.83 -26.58 24.96
CA SER A 363 -3.15 -27.62 25.75
C SER A 363 -3.25 -29.03 25.17
N THR A 364 -4.03 -29.23 24.09
CA THR A 364 -4.16 -30.55 23.44
C THR A 364 -3.38 -30.67 22.13
N GLU A 365 -2.95 -29.57 21.52
CA GLU A 365 -2.13 -29.58 20.29
C GLU A 365 -0.63 -29.48 20.57
N GLU A 366 -0.19 -28.77 21.62
CA GLU A 366 1.25 -28.67 21.98
C GLU A 366 1.86 -30.03 22.39
N SER A 367 1.07 -30.97 22.88
CA SER A 367 1.55 -32.32 23.24
C SER A 367 1.86 -33.22 22.04
N ILE A 368 1.50 -32.82 20.81
CA ILE A 368 1.72 -33.65 19.60
C ILE A 368 2.89 -33.11 18.77
N GLU A 369 3.20 -31.81 18.82
CA GLU A 369 4.33 -31.23 18.06
C GLU A 369 5.69 -31.35 18.77
N GLU A 370 5.75 -31.49 20.10
CA GLU A 370 7.02 -31.68 20.83
C GLU A 370 7.69 -33.06 20.61
N GLU A 371 6.94 -34.07 20.14
CA GLU A 371 7.50 -35.41 19.81
C GLU A 371 8.10 -35.52 18.40
N MET A 372 7.94 -34.52 17.51
CA MET A 372 8.36 -34.62 16.09
C MET A 372 9.32 -33.53 15.59
N GLY A 373 9.84 -32.66 16.45
CA GLY A 373 10.53 -31.43 16.06
C GLY A 373 12.04 -31.32 16.37
N ILE A 374 12.80 -32.41 16.46
CA ILE A 374 14.28 -32.36 16.52
C ILE A 374 14.87 -33.05 15.29
N VAL A 375 14.92 -32.36 14.15
CA VAL A 375 16.00 -32.47 13.13
C VAL A 375 16.01 -31.15 12.34
N GLY A 376 17.22 -30.60 12.13
CA GLY A 376 17.47 -29.24 11.66
C GLY A 376 17.12 -28.94 10.20
N ASP A 377 17.18 -27.66 9.83
CA ASP A 377 18.43 -27.21 9.21
C ASP A 377 18.59 -25.69 9.18
N ARG A 378 19.84 -25.27 9.33
CA ARG A 378 20.33 -23.91 9.10
C ARG A 378 20.41 -23.67 7.60
N LEU A 379 19.82 -22.58 7.11
CA LEU A 379 20.28 -21.93 5.87
C LEU A 379 20.40 -20.43 6.09
N THR A 380 21.59 -20.04 6.54
CA THR A 380 22.25 -18.77 6.20
C THR A 380 22.28 -18.63 4.69
N LEU A 381 21.89 -17.47 4.14
CA LEU A 381 22.40 -16.99 2.86
C LEU A 381 22.43 -15.46 2.84
N ILE A 382 23.50 -15.00 2.20
CA ILE A 382 24.03 -13.65 1.99
C ILE A 382 23.12 -12.85 1.06
#